data_AF-A0A2V5RGU9-F1
#
_entry.id   AF-A0A2V5RGU9-F1
#
_cell.length_a   1.000
_cell.length_b   1.000
_cell.length_c   1.000
_cell.angle_alpha   90.00
_cell.angle_beta   90.00
_cell.angle_gamma   90.00
#
_symmetry.space_group_name_H-M   'P 1'
#
loop_
_entity.id
_entity.type
_entity.pdbx_description
1 polymer ?
#
loop_
_entity_poly.entity_id
_entity_poly.type
_entity_poly.pdbx_seq_one_letter_code
_entity_poly.pdbx_strand_id
1 'polypeptide(L)'
;PMKLLRESLPNIWRAIDLVHAHHGSTIQIAGNVICRQRPGTAKGFVFISLEDETGVSNAIVEPDLFEQFRLVITEEAFLLIEGEVQNSDNVILIKARDIRPLVHEQLVGSESHDFH
;
A
#
# COMPACT_ATOMS: atom_id res chain seq x y z
N PRO A 1 4.66 12.13 7.46
CA PRO A 1 5.43 10.87 7.51
C PRO A 1 5.92 10.41 6.13
N MET A 2 5.03 10.13 5.17
CA MET A 2 5.41 9.66 3.82
C MET A 2 6.20 10.70 2.98
N LYS A 3 5.88 11.99 3.11
CA LYS A 3 6.61 13.08 2.43
C LYS A 3 8.14 13.07 2.63
N LEU A 4 8.62 12.63 3.80
CA LEU A 4 10.06 12.52 4.11
C LEU A 4 10.70 11.27 3.46
N LEU A 5 9.95 10.17 3.39
CA LEU A 5 10.38 8.92 2.74
C LEU A 5 10.42 9.03 1.22
N ARG A 6 9.74 10.02 0.66
CA ARG A 6 9.59 10.17 -0.78
C ARG A 6 10.91 10.44 -1.48
N GLU A 7 11.81 11.18 -0.85
CA GLU A 7 13.13 11.51 -1.43
C GLU A 7 14.00 10.27 -1.62
N SER A 8 13.78 9.21 -0.84
CA SER A 8 14.51 7.93 -0.94
C SER A 8 13.78 6.87 -1.78
N LEU A 9 12.57 7.16 -2.27
CA LEU A 9 11.69 6.20 -2.96
C LEU A 9 11.17 6.76 -4.31
N PRO A 10 12.05 6.99 -5.30
CA PRO A 10 11.71 7.72 -6.53
C PRO A 10 10.70 7.02 -7.44
N ASN A 11 10.50 5.70 -7.27
CA ASN A 11 9.63 4.89 -8.13
C ASN A 11 8.21 4.67 -7.57
N ILE A 12 7.87 5.32 -6.45
CA ILE A 12 6.58 5.15 -5.78
C ILE A 12 5.60 6.24 -6.24
N TRP A 13 4.43 5.81 -6.71
CA TRP A 13 3.35 6.66 -7.16
C TRP A 13 2.59 7.28 -5.98
N ARG A 14 2.14 8.53 -6.16
CA ARG A 14 1.23 9.20 -5.23
C ARG A 14 -0.19 8.75 -5.45
N ALA A 15 -0.99 8.76 -4.40
CA ALA A 15 -2.44 8.60 -4.51
C ALA A 15 -3.05 9.57 -5.53
N ILE A 16 -2.63 10.84 -5.53
CA ILE A 16 -3.13 11.83 -6.49
C ILE A 16 -2.69 11.57 -7.94
N ASP A 17 -1.54 10.93 -8.16
CA ASP A 17 -1.04 10.65 -9.50
C ASP A 17 -1.69 9.40 -10.12
N LEU A 18 -2.35 8.55 -9.31
CA LEU A 18 -3.00 7.33 -9.79
C LEU A 18 -4.05 7.61 -10.86
N VAL A 19 -4.69 8.79 -10.83
CA VAL A 19 -5.65 9.22 -11.87
C VAL A 19 -5.05 9.24 -13.28
N HIS A 20 -3.74 9.37 -13.39
CA HIS A 20 -3.00 9.36 -14.65
C HIS A 20 -2.43 7.98 -15.01
N ALA A 21 -2.57 6.98 -14.14
CA ALA A 21 -2.03 5.65 -14.37
C ALA A 21 -2.83 4.90 -15.43
N HIS A 22 -2.12 4.28 -16.37
CA HIS A 22 -2.74 3.50 -17.43
C HIS A 22 -3.20 2.13 -16.91
N HIS A 23 -4.41 1.70 -17.29
CA HIS A 23 -4.89 0.36 -17.00
C HIS A 23 -3.89 -0.69 -17.52
N GLY A 24 -3.60 -1.71 -16.71
CA GLY A 24 -2.64 -2.78 -17.03
C GLY A 24 -1.17 -2.41 -16.79
N SER A 25 -0.85 -1.15 -16.46
CA SER A 25 0.52 -0.77 -16.07
C SER A 25 0.87 -1.34 -14.69
N THR A 26 2.14 -1.68 -14.50
CA THR A 26 2.66 -2.10 -13.18
C THR A 26 3.26 -0.90 -12.48
N ILE A 27 2.79 -0.63 -11.27
CA ILE A 27 3.26 0.50 -10.45
C ILE A 27 3.52 0.06 -9.01
N GLN A 28 4.24 0.90 -8.28
CA GLN A 28 4.44 0.76 -6.84
C GLN A 28 3.72 1.89 -6.12
N ILE A 29 2.94 1.55 -5.10
CA ILE A 29 2.34 2.48 -4.15
C ILE A 29 2.88 2.17 -2.75
N ALA A 30 2.94 3.18 -1.89
CA ALA A 30 3.26 2.97 -0.49
C ALA A 30 2.54 3.99 0.39
N GLY A 31 2.29 3.61 1.64
CA GLY A 31 1.58 4.48 2.58
C GLY A 31 1.27 3.79 3.90
N ASN A 32 0.65 4.55 4.79
CA ASN A 32 0.11 4.05 6.05
C ASN A 32 -1.15 3.23 5.77
N VAL A 33 -1.25 2.03 6.33
CA VAL A 33 -2.44 1.20 6.17
C VAL A 33 -3.56 1.73 7.06
N ILE A 34 -4.57 2.35 6.45
CA ILE A 34 -5.72 2.90 7.16
C ILE A 34 -6.90 1.92 7.22
N CYS A 35 -6.95 0.94 6.31
CA CYS A 35 -8.03 -0.04 6.28
C CYS A 35 -7.59 -1.37 5.68
N ARG A 36 -8.11 -2.47 6.25
CA ARG A 36 -7.96 -3.84 5.75
C ARG A 36 -9.33 -4.50 5.81
N GLN A 37 -9.87 -4.94 4.68
CA GLN A 37 -11.20 -5.56 4.62
C GLN A 37 -11.13 -6.88 3.87
N ARG A 38 -11.70 -7.93 4.46
CA ARG A 38 -11.91 -9.23 3.80
C ARG A 38 -13.40 -9.56 3.82
N PRO A 39 -14.20 -9.00 2.89
CA PRO A 39 -15.63 -9.27 2.85
C PRO A 39 -15.90 -10.76 2.65
N GLY A 40 -16.82 -11.34 3.42
CA GLY A 40 -17.16 -12.77 3.30
C GLY A 40 -17.67 -13.17 1.90
N THR A 41 -18.19 -12.21 1.12
CA THR A 41 -18.68 -12.40 -0.24
C THR A 41 -17.60 -12.26 -1.32
N ALA A 42 -16.42 -11.74 -0.99
CA ALA A 42 -15.36 -11.43 -1.96
C ALA A 42 -14.47 -12.65 -2.26
N LYS A 43 -14.96 -13.89 -2.10
CA LYS A 43 -14.21 -15.13 -2.38
C LYS A 43 -12.79 -15.17 -1.77
N GLY A 44 -12.61 -14.55 -0.61
CA GLY A 44 -11.33 -14.52 0.11
C GLY A 44 -10.39 -13.39 -0.27
N PHE A 45 -10.72 -12.53 -1.24
CA PHE A 45 -9.95 -11.34 -1.58
C PHE A 45 -9.88 -10.35 -0.42
N VAL A 46 -8.76 -9.66 -0.30
CA VAL A 46 -8.52 -8.64 0.71
C VAL A 46 -8.33 -7.28 0.06
N PHE A 47 -9.00 -6.27 0.59
CA PHE A 47 -8.88 -4.88 0.19
C PHE A 47 -8.02 -4.16 1.22
N ILE A 48 -7.03 -3.40 0.74
CA ILE A 48 -6.12 -2.62 1.56
C ILE A 48 -6.19 -1.17 1.08
N SER A 49 -6.38 -0.24 2.01
CA SER A 49 -6.30 1.20 1.72
C SER A 49 -5.04 1.77 2.36
N LEU A 50 -4.20 2.39 1.53
CA LEU A 50 -2.97 3.06 1.93
C LEU A 50 -3.15 4.58 1.85
N GLU A 51 -2.78 5.30 2.89
CA GLU A 51 -2.80 6.76 2.95
C GLU A 51 -1.40 7.33 2.81
N ASP A 52 -1.25 8.30 1.90
CA ASP A 52 -0.07 9.15 1.75
C ASP A 52 -0.44 10.64 1.92
N GLU A 53 0.51 11.55 1.78
CA GLU A 53 0.27 12.99 1.93
C GLU A 53 -0.67 13.61 0.88
N THR A 54 -1.05 12.85 -0.14
CA THR A 54 -1.86 13.31 -1.28
C THR A 54 -3.22 12.64 -1.37
N GLY A 55 -3.47 11.60 -0.57
CA GLY A 55 -4.77 10.94 -0.49
C GLY A 55 -4.65 9.45 -0.20
N VAL A 56 -5.67 8.71 -0.64
CA VAL A 56 -5.80 7.27 -0.40
C VAL A 56 -5.65 6.49 -1.70
N SER A 57 -4.77 5.49 -1.68
CA SER A 57 -4.60 4.48 -2.72
C SER A 57 -5.23 3.16 -2.27
N ASN A 58 -5.96 2.49 -3.16
CA ASN A 58 -6.59 1.21 -2.84
C ASN A 58 -5.92 0.07 -3.58
N ALA A 59 -5.64 -1.02 -2.87
CA ALA A 59 -5.09 -2.25 -3.40
C ALA A 59 -6.04 -3.42 -3.13
N ILE A 60 -6.01 -4.39 -4.04
CA ILE A 60 -6.71 -5.66 -3.91
C ILE A 60 -5.69 -6.80 -3.94
N VAL A 61 -5.81 -7.71 -2.98
CA VAL A 61 -4.92 -8.85 -2.78
C VAL A 61 -5.73 -10.13 -2.99
N GLU A 62 -5.24 -10.98 -3.89
CA GLU A 62 -5.83 -12.30 -4.13
C GLU A 62 -5.64 -13.22 -2.91
N PRO A 63 -6.52 -14.21 -2.69
CA PRO A 63 -6.43 -15.10 -1.54
C PRO A 63 -5.06 -15.76 -1.38
N ASP A 64 -4.50 -16.29 -2.47
CA ASP A 64 -3.21 -17.00 -2.45
C ASP A 64 -2.06 -16.06 -2.07
N LEU A 65 -2.07 -14.84 -2.60
CA LEU A 65 -1.08 -13.81 -2.27
C LEU A 65 -1.24 -13.33 -0.82
N PHE A 66 -2.48 -13.21 -0.34
CA PHE A 66 -2.75 -12.85 1.05
C PHE A 66 -2.20 -13.91 2.00
N GLU A 67 -2.41 -15.20 1.74
CA GLU A 67 -1.87 -16.25 2.60
C GLU A 67 -0.34 -16.28 2.57
N GLN A 68 0.28 -15.97 1.42
CA GLN A 68 1.74 -15.87 1.28
C GLN A 68 2.33 -14.71 2.10
N PHE A 69 1.68 -13.54 2.07
CA PHE A 69 2.15 -12.32 2.74
C PHE A 69 1.34 -11.98 4.00
N ARG A 70 0.69 -12.98 4.61
CA ARG A 70 -0.32 -12.80 5.66
C ARG A 70 0.19 -11.92 6.80
N LEU A 71 1.35 -12.26 7.33
CA LEU A 71 1.97 -11.58 8.47
C LEU A 71 2.26 -10.10 8.15
N VAL A 72 2.90 -9.85 7.00
CA VAL A 72 3.19 -8.48 6.52
C VAL A 72 1.90 -7.67 6.37
N ILE A 73 0.86 -8.24 5.73
CA ILE A 73 -0.40 -7.55 5.51
C ILE A 73 -1.11 -7.25 6.85
N THR A 74 -1.06 -8.16 7.83
CA THR A 74 -1.81 -8.01 9.08
C THR A 74 -1.11 -7.17 10.13
N GLU A 75 0.22 -7.23 10.21
CA GLU A 75 0.99 -6.66 11.33
C GLU A 75 1.60 -5.30 10.99
N GLU A 76 1.94 -5.05 9.72
CA GLU A 76 2.70 -3.86 9.34
C GLU A 76 1.80 -2.64 9.16
N ALA A 77 2.14 -1.55 9.84
CA ALA A 77 1.43 -0.26 9.72
C ALA A 77 1.73 0.45 8.39
N PHE A 78 2.90 0.24 7.79
CA PHE A 78 3.28 0.84 6.52
C PHE A 78 3.65 -0.23 5.50
N LEU A 79 3.03 -0.15 4.33
CA LEU A 79 3.24 -1.13 3.26
C LEU A 79 3.73 -0.45 1.99
N LEU A 80 4.57 -1.18 1.26
CA LEU A 80 4.86 -0.96 -0.14
C LEU A 80 4.18 -2.09 -0.92
N ILE A 81 3.29 -1.72 -1.84
CA ILE A 81 2.55 -2.64 -2.69
C ILE A 81 2.95 -2.38 -4.13
N GLU A 82 3.49 -3.40 -4.79
CA GLU A 82 3.66 -3.43 -6.23
C GLU A 82 2.50 -4.19 -6.86
N GLY A 83 1.92 -3.64 -7.93
CA GLY A 83 0.79 -4.28 -8.57
C GLY A 83 0.39 -3.68 -9.90
N GLU A 84 -0.58 -4.33 -10.52
CA GLU A 84 -1.14 -3.91 -11.80
C GLU A 84 -2.32 -2.97 -11.58
N VAL A 85 -2.32 -1.84 -12.28
CA VAL A 85 -3.40 -0.85 -12.22
C VAL A 85 -4.66 -1.40 -12.88
N GLN A 86 -5.71 -1.57 -12.08
CA GLN A 86 -7.06 -1.86 -12.52
C GLN A 86 -7.88 -0.56 -12.45
N ASN A 87 -8.07 0.07 -13.61
CA ASN A 87 -9.00 1.17 -13.75
C ASN A 87 -10.36 0.60 -14.20
N SER A 88 -11.39 0.74 -13.38
CA SER A 88 -12.77 0.34 -13.70
C SER A 88 -13.75 1.35 -13.14
N ASP A 89 -14.68 1.83 -13.96
CA ASP A 89 -15.78 2.71 -13.56
C ASP A 89 -15.34 3.88 -12.66
N ASN A 90 -14.23 4.54 -13.03
CA ASN A 90 -13.68 5.71 -12.34
C ASN A 90 -13.04 5.43 -10.97
N VAL A 91 -12.88 4.15 -10.60
CA VAL A 91 -12.16 3.70 -9.42
C VAL A 91 -10.85 3.05 -9.85
N ILE A 92 -9.75 3.49 -9.27
CA ILE A 92 -8.42 2.93 -9.50
C ILE A 92 -8.07 2.01 -8.33
N LEU A 93 -7.82 0.75 -8.67
CA LEU A 93 -7.42 -0.30 -7.74
C LEU A 93 -6.09 -0.88 -8.20
N ILE A 94 -5.20 -1.18 -7.27
CA ILE A 94 -3.93 -1.83 -7.56
C ILE A 94 -4.06 -3.30 -7.25
N LYS A 95 -4.07 -4.15 -8.28
CA LYS A 95 -4.03 -5.60 -8.10
C LYS A 95 -2.63 -6.00 -7.66
N ALA A 96 -2.48 -6.30 -6.38
CA ALA A 96 -1.19 -6.57 -5.76
C ALA A 96 -0.53 -7.81 -6.40
N ARG A 97 0.79 -7.73 -6.57
CA ARG A 97 1.67 -8.81 -7.03
C ARG A 97 2.80 -9.08 -6.04
N ASP A 98 3.30 -8.03 -5.39
CA ASP A 98 4.30 -8.12 -4.32
C ASP A 98 3.96 -7.11 -3.21
N ILE A 99 4.16 -7.52 -1.96
CA ILE A 99 3.83 -6.72 -0.78
C ILE A 99 5.00 -6.82 0.20
N ARG A 100 5.54 -5.66 0.56
CA ARG A 100 6.68 -5.56 1.48
C ARG A 100 6.38 -4.57 2.60
N PRO A 101 6.92 -4.81 3.81
CA PRO A 101 6.93 -3.79 4.84
C PRO A 101 7.70 -2.59 4.33
N LEU A 102 7.15 -1.39 4.50
CA LEU A 102 7.89 -0.17 4.25
C LEU A 102 8.75 0.13 5.47
N VAL A 103 9.88 -0.57 5.59
CA VAL A 103 10.85 -0.33 6.67
C VAL A 103 11.68 0.88 6.29
N HIS A 104 11.49 1.98 7.02
CA HIS A 104 12.43 3.09 6.97
C HIS A 104 12.85 3.47 8.39
N GLU A 105 14.14 3.71 8.57
CA GLU A 105 14.75 4.06 9.86
C GLU A 105 14.09 5.29 10.50
N GLN A 106 13.52 6.20 9.69
CA GLN A 106 12.74 7.35 10.18
C GLN A 106 11.30 7.04 10.59
N LEU A 107 10.72 5.90 10.19
CA LEU A 107 9.41 5.43 10.69
C LEU A 107 9.55 4.69 12.03
N VAL A 108 10.70 4.07 12.27
CA VAL A 108 11.05 3.42 13.55
C VAL A 108 11.47 4.44 14.61
N GLY A 109 11.81 5.67 14.22
CA GLY A 109 12.34 6.72 15.10
C GLY A 109 11.32 7.59 15.85
N SER A 110 10.02 7.26 15.88
CA SER A 110 9.06 7.99 16.74
C SER A 110 8.85 7.36 18.13
N GLU A 111 9.51 6.25 18.43
CA GLU A 111 9.62 5.69 19.78
C GLU A 111 11.08 5.52 20.19
N SER A 112 11.77 6.63 20.48
CA SER A 112 12.84 6.65 21.49
C SER A 112 13.25 8.09 21.82
N HIS A 113 12.41 8.76 22.62
CA HIS A 113 12.87 9.81 23.53
C HIS A 113 12.88 9.23 24.94
N ASP A 114 13.64 8.17 25.13
CA ASP A 114 14.13 7.78 26.45
C ASP A 114 15.65 7.74 26.33
N PHE A 115 16.34 8.73 26.90
CA PHE A 115 17.56 8.55 27.70
C PHE A 115 18.08 9.93 28.17
N HIS A 116 17.92 10.14 29.49
CA HIS A 116 18.59 11.05 30.43
C HIS A 116 18.55 12.58 30.25
#